data_AF-A0A7V1L3T6-F1
#
_entry.id   AF-A0A7V1L3T6-F1
#
_cell.length_a   1.000
_cell.length_b   1.000
_cell.length_c   1.000
_cell.angle_alpha   90.00
_cell.angle_beta   90.00
_cell.angle_gamma   90.00
#
_symmetry.space_group_name_H-M   'P 1'
#
loop_
_entity.id
_entity.type
_entity.pdbx_description
1 polymer ?
#
loop_
_entity_poly.entity_id
_entity_poly.type
_entity_poly.pdbx_seq_one_letter_code
_entity_poly.pdbx_strand_id
1 'polypeptide(L)'
;MDFKNKQNKESNIPIPKIENIELGEILKLKNDSNFVIREIKLEKLKDEYSGKLNQNYGATELAKLGKMLFDELRNEYGIDSPVKFFFSRDENNEAILFSVVDKIKPIIPTKEERGTVVQKFYKLYESLSHYYLDKLRNGGAFLTDINGSTQYIYIYIYIYGKKLAGEDKEEKIYLVDADIYLDDRQKSLLTVVYWLARHSSGIDKNSHMIENIKIFVSEYQEKFTQIGGKDKQRLIQLNKYLSEQEFGAEILPAIPTFEKKK
;
A
#
# COMPACT_ATOMS: atom_id res chain seq x y z
N MET A 1 17.29 -24.19 30.50
CA MET A 1 17.64 -23.90 29.10
C MET A 1 17.42 -22.42 28.89
N ASP A 2 18.51 -21.65 28.87
CA ASP A 2 18.51 -20.19 28.85
C ASP A 2 18.27 -19.62 27.45
N PHE A 3 17.25 -18.77 27.33
CA PHE A 3 16.92 -17.96 26.14
C PHE A 3 17.79 -16.69 26.07
N LYS A 4 19.11 -16.85 26.07
CA LYS A 4 20.06 -15.77 25.74
C LYS A 4 21.06 -16.29 24.74
N ASN A 5 20.78 -16.06 23.44
CA ASN A 5 21.75 -15.84 22.36
C ASN A 5 21.11 -16.06 20.98
N LYS A 6 20.25 -15.13 20.57
CA LYS A 6 20.10 -14.74 19.17
C LYS A 6 19.86 -13.23 19.12
N GLN A 7 20.88 -12.47 19.51
CA GLN A 7 21.01 -11.10 19.03
C GLN A 7 21.14 -11.19 17.51
N ASN A 8 20.11 -10.72 16.82
CA ASN A 8 20.21 -10.38 15.41
C ASN A 8 21.44 -9.50 15.25
N LYS A 9 22.36 -9.90 14.37
CA LYS A 9 23.40 -9.03 13.86
C LYS A 9 22.69 -7.86 13.18
N GLU A 10 22.45 -6.79 13.94
CA GLU A 10 22.14 -5.49 13.38
C GLU A 10 23.22 -5.18 12.35
N SER A 11 22.76 -4.94 11.12
CA SER A 11 23.60 -4.55 10.02
C SER A 11 24.39 -3.30 10.43
N ASN A 12 25.71 -3.44 10.60
CA ASN A 12 26.67 -2.34 10.74
C ASN A 12 26.77 -1.56 9.42
N ILE A 13 25.65 -0.99 8.96
CA ILE A 13 25.65 0.01 7.89
C ILE A 13 25.85 1.34 8.61
N PRO A 14 26.93 2.09 8.32
CA PRO A 14 27.15 3.40 8.92
C PRO A 14 25.96 4.28 8.57
N ILE A 15 25.20 4.72 9.58
CA ILE A 15 24.14 5.70 9.41
C ILE A 15 24.86 7.03 9.10
N PRO A 16 24.68 7.62 7.91
CA PRO A 16 25.25 8.93 7.62
C PRO A 16 24.70 9.94 8.63
N LYS A 17 25.57 10.78 9.18
CA LYS A 17 25.17 11.93 9.99
C LYS A 17 24.30 12.83 9.12
N ILE A 18 23.00 12.92 9.44
CA ILE A 18 22.07 13.83 8.78
C ILE A 18 22.09 15.13 9.59
N GLU A 19 22.69 16.18 9.04
CA GLU A 19 22.75 17.51 9.65
C GLU A 19 21.93 18.49 8.79
N ASN A 20 21.11 19.32 9.45
CA ASN A 20 20.18 20.32 8.91
C ASN A 20 19.04 19.77 8.04
N ILE A 21 17.90 19.44 8.68
CA ILE A 21 16.66 19.03 8.01
C ILE A 21 15.67 20.20 8.09
N GLU A 22 15.35 20.83 6.96
CA GLU A 22 14.17 21.70 6.84
C GLU A 22 12.93 20.89 6.44
N LEU A 23 11.78 21.25 7.02
CA LEU A 23 10.51 20.52 6.91
C LEU A 23 10.08 20.23 5.46
N GLY A 24 9.80 18.96 5.17
CA GLY A 24 9.09 18.56 3.94
C GLY A 24 9.97 18.36 2.71
N GLU A 25 11.30 18.47 2.83
CA GLU A 25 12.19 18.08 1.75
C GLU A 25 12.32 16.55 1.65
N ILE A 26 12.21 16.02 0.42
CA ILE A 26 12.65 14.67 0.10
C ILE A 26 14.16 14.64 0.35
N LEU A 27 14.58 14.04 1.47
CA LEU A 27 15.99 13.93 1.79
C LEU A 27 16.64 12.97 0.78
N LYS A 28 17.39 13.54 -0.17
CA LYS A 28 18.33 12.77 -0.96
C LYS A 28 19.56 12.54 -0.09
N LEU A 29 19.85 11.29 0.24
CA LEU A 29 21.11 10.95 0.91
C LEU A 29 22.25 11.49 0.05
N LYS A 30 23.10 12.33 0.66
CA LYS A 30 24.17 13.08 -0.04
C LYS A 30 25.13 12.17 -0.83
N ASN A 31 25.12 10.86 -0.57
CA ASN A 31 25.92 9.83 -1.24
C ASN A 31 25.14 8.62 -1.77
N ASP A 32 23.80 8.56 -1.68
CA ASP A 32 23.00 7.47 -2.26
C ASP A 32 21.72 8.01 -2.91
N SER A 33 21.79 8.24 -4.22
CA SER A 33 20.67 8.78 -5.00
C SER A 33 19.57 7.77 -5.30
N ASN A 34 19.68 6.52 -4.80
CA ASN A 34 18.76 5.42 -5.10
C ASN A 34 17.58 5.33 -4.14
N PHE A 35 17.47 6.22 -3.14
CA PHE A 35 16.38 6.22 -2.18
C PHE A 35 15.62 7.54 -2.16
N VAL A 36 14.33 7.46 -1.81
CA VAL A 36 13.47 8.58 -1.45
C VAL A 36 13.16 8.41 0.02
N ILE A 37 13.48 9.43 0.81
CA ILE A 37 13.23 9.46 2.25
C ILE A 37 12.14 10.51 2.51
N ARG A 38 11.11 10.13 3.27
CA ARG A 38 10.09 11.03 3.79
C ARG A 38 10.13 11.04 5.30
N GLU A 39 10.16 12.23 5.87
CA GLU A 39 9.97 12.43 7.30
C GLU A 39 8.49 12.34 7.66
N ILE A 40 8.18 11.55 8.68
CA ILE A 40 6.87 11.40 9.28
C ILE A 40 6.98 11.85 10.74
N LYS A 41 6.38 12.99 11.06
CA LYS A 41 6.30 13.46 12.44
C LYS A 41 5.36 12.57 13.23
N LEU A 42 5.85 11.99 14.32
CA LEU A 42 5.11 11.02 15.12
C LEU A 42 3.82 11.62 15.72
N GLU A 43 3.85 12.87 16.20
CA GLU A 43 2.65 13.55 16.70
C GLU A 43 1.55 13.67 15.63
N LYS A 44 1.92 13.89 14.36
CA LYS A 44 0.94 13.95 13.27
C LYS A 44 0.20 12.62 13.09
N LEU A 45 0.88 11.47 13.26
CA LEU A 45 0.20 10.17 13.19
C LEU A 45 -0.87 10.06 14.27
N LYS A 46 -0.57 10.50 15.49
CA LYS A 46 -1.52 10.43 16.60
C LYS A 46 -2.76 11.29 16.32
N ASP A 47 -2.55 12.51 15.82
CA ASP A 47 -3.65 13.42 15.46
C ASP A 47 -4.48 12.87 14.29
N GLU A 48 -3.81 12.34 13.25
CA GLU A 48 -4.41 11.77 12.05
C GLU A 48 -5.33 10.58 12.37
N TYR A 49 -4.99 9.75 13.37
CA TYR A 49 -5.70 8.51 13.71
C TYR A 49 -6.62 8.60 14.94
N SER A 50 -6.66 9.77 15.60
CA SER A 50 -7.59 10.00 16.70
C SER A 50 -9.03 9.76 16.26
N GLY A 51 -9.70 8.77 16.86
CA GLY A 51 -11.08 8.38 16.53
C GLY A 51 -11.27 7.61 15.22
N LYS A 52 -10.19 7.33 14.47
CA LYS A 52 -10.21 6.40 13.32
C LYS A 52 -9.95 4.95 13.72
N LEU A 53 -9.24 4.75 14.83
CA LEU A 53 -8.95 3.42 15.39
C LEU A 53 -9.78 3.20 16.66
N ASN A 54 -10.20 1.96 16.91
CA ASN A 54 -10.97 1.59 18.09
C ASN A 54 -10.15 1.71 19.40
N GLN A 55 -8.83 1.66 19.28
CA GLN A 55 -7.89 1.82 20.39
C GLN A 55 -7.06 3.08 20.21
N ASN A 56 -6.74 3.73 21.33
CA ASN A 56 -5.78 4.83 21.34
C ASN A 56 -4.37 4.28 21.32
N TYR A 57 -3.73 4.32 20.17
CA TYR A 57 -2.33 3.98 20.01
C TYR A 57 -1.46 5.22 20.22
N GLY A 58 -0.31 5.04 20.89
CA GLY A 58 0.75 6.04 20.84
C GLY A 58 1.37 6.09 19.45
N ALA A 59 2.08 7.17 19.15
CA ALA A 59 2.66 7.38 17.83
C ALA A 59 3.69 6.31 17.44
N THR A 60 4.42 5.78 18.42
CA THR A 60 5.39 4.70 18.20
C THR A 60 4.67 3.38 17.87
N GLU A 61 3.55 3.09 18.53
CA GLU A 61 2.71 1.93 18.26
C GLU A 61 2.08 2.01 16.87
N LEU A 62 1.60 3.20 16.46
CA LEU A 62 1.06 3.44 15.11
C LEU A 62 2.10 3.17 14.03
N ALA A 63 3.34 3.62 14.23
CA ALA A 63 4.45 3.37 13.31
C ALA A 63 4.80 1.87 13.20
N LYS A 64 4.81 1.15 14.33
CA LYS A 64 5.01 -0.31 14.35
C LYS A 64 3.87 -1.05 13.64
N LEU A 65 2.64 -0.62 13.86
CA LEU A 65 1.45 -1.16 13.20
C LEU A 65 1.51 -0.95 11.69
N GLY A 66 1.86 0.25 11.23
CA GLY A 66 2.08 0.54 9.81
C GLY A 66 3.12 -0.39 9.18
N LYS A 67 4.30 -0.51 9.79
CA LYS A 67 5.34 -1.44 9.32
C LYS A 67 4.83 -2.87 9.22
N MET A 68 4.14 -3.36 10.25
CA MET A 68 3.60 -4.72 10.28
C MET A 68 2.62 -4.96 9.13
N LEU A 69 1.78 -3.99 8.80
CA LEU A 69 0.81 -4.13 7.70
C LEU A 69 1.48 -4.10 6.31
N PHE A 70 2.53 -3.29 6.12
CA PHE A 70 3.31 -3.34 4.88
C PHE A 70 4.08 -4.67 4.73
N ASP A 71 4.62 -5.19 5.84
CA ASP A 71 5.25 -6.52 5.85
C ASP A 71 4.24 -7.63 5.55
N GLU A 72 3.01 -7.52 6.09
CA GLU A 72 1.90 -8.45 5.82
C GLU A 72 1.55 -8.47 4.33
N LEU A 73 1.35 -7.30 3.70
CA LEU A 73 1.09 -7.19 2.25
C LEU A 73 2.14 -7.93 1.42
N ARG A 74 3.41 -7.80 1.79
CA ARG A 74 4.52 -8.45 1.08
C ARG A 74 4.57 -9.96 1.31
N ASN A 75 4.48 -10.39 2.57
CA ASN A 75 4.75 -11.76 2.95
C ASN A 75 3.54 -12.69 2.70
N GLU A 76 2.33 -12.18 2.86
CA GLU A 76 1.10 -12.98 2.79
C GLU A 76 0.35 -12.80 1.47
N TYR A 77 0.44 -11.60 0.88
CA TYR A 77 -0.32 -11.26 -0.34
C TYR A 77 0.57 -11.02 -1.57
N GLY A 78 1.90 -11.14 -1.43
CA GLY A 78 2.83 -10.98 -2.55
C GLY A 78 2.85 -9.58 -3.17
N ILE A 79 2.35 -8.57 -2.46
CA ILE A 79 2.36 -7.16 -2.90
C ILE A 79 3.68 -6.55 -2.48
N ASP A 80 4.55 -6.29 -3.45
CA ASP A 80 5.89 -5.79 -3.18
C ASP A 80 5.82 -4.32 -2.70
N SER A 81 6.06 -4.12 -1.39
CA SER A 81 6.16 -2.82 -0.76
C SER A 81 7.59 -2.67 -0.21
N PRO A 82 8.47 -1.92 -0.89
CA PRO A 82 9.87 -1.75 -0.49
C PRO A 82 10.04 -0.70 0.62
N VAL A 83 8.96 -0.35 1.32
CA VAL A 83 8.96 0.68 2.36
C VAL A 83 9.72 0.18 3.57
N LYS A 84 10.77 0.90 3.95
CA LYS A 84 11.53 0.69 5.18
C LYS A 84 11.26 1.85 6.13
N PHE A 85 11.06 1.53 7.41
CA PHE A 85 10.83 2.52 8.45
C PHE A 85 12.03 2.61 9.39
N PHE A 86 12.49 3.81 9.68
CA PHE A 86 13.60 4.07 10.62
C PHE A 86 13.18 5.13 11.63
N PHE A 87 13.60 4.93 12.88
CA PHE A 87 13.45 5.96 13.91
C PHE A 87 14.78 6.70 14.08
N SER A 88 14.68 8.02 14.19
CA SER A 88 15.78 8.89 14.64
C SER A 88 15.31 9.78 15.78
N ARG A 89 16.20 10.66 16.23
CA ARG A 89 15.87 11.77 17.12
C ARG A 89 16.26 13.10 16.50
N ASP A 90 15.48 14.13 16.79
CA ASP A 90 15.77 15.51 16.39
C ASP A 90 16.75 16.19 17.36
N GLU A 91 17.02 17.48 17.15
CA GLU A 91 17.88 18.29 18.01
C GLU A 91 17.33 18.47 19.45
N ASN A 92 16.02 18.30 19.64
CA ASN A 92 15.35 18.35 20.93
C ASN A 92 15.21 16.95 21.57
N ASN A 93 15.84 15.93 21.00
CA ASN A 93 15.78 14.52 21.41
C ASN A 93 14.38 13.89 21.24
N GLU A 94 13.47 14.51 20.47
CA GLU A 94 12.16 13.98 20.12
C GLU A 94 12.27 12.92 19.01
N ALA A 95 11.43 11.89 19.07
CA ALA A 95 11.48 10.79 18.11
C ALA A 95 10.88 11.20 16.76
N ILE A 96 11.62 10.94 15.68
CA ILE A 96 11.18 11.13 14.29
C ILE A 96 11.12 9.78 13.60
N LEU A 97 10.07 9.54 12.81
CA LEU A 97 9.96 8.40 11.92
C LEU A 97 10.35 8.82 10.49
N PHE A 98 11.13 8.00 9.81
CA PHE A 98 11.41 8.14 8.40
C PHE A 98 10.87 6.94 7.64
N SER A 99 10.12 7.17 6.57
CA SER A 99 9.86 6.16 5.56
C SER A 99 10.86 6.29 4.43
N VAL A 100 11.42 5.17 4.01
CA VAL A 100 12.45 5.07 2.99
C VAL A 100 11.94 4.11 1.94
N VAL A 101 11.79 4.60 0.72
CA VAL A 101 11.44 3.80 -0.45
C VAL A 101 12.54 3.89 -1.48
N ASP A 102 12.66 2.85 -2.29
CA ASP A 102 13.58 2.89 -3.42
C ASP A 102 13.15 4.00 -4.38
N LYS A 103 14.13 4.79 -4.84
CA LYS A 103 13.94 5.78 -5.90
C LYS A 103 13.87 5.04 -7.24
N ILE A 104 12.64 4.68 -7.56
CA ILE A 104 12.33 3.90 -8.74
C ILE A 104 12.00 4.84 -9.91
N LYS A 105 12.60 4.61 -11.09
CA LYS A 105 12.18 5.28 -12.32
C LYS A 105 11.07 4.47 -12.98
N PRO A 106 9.89 5.07 -13.24
CA PRO A 106 8.82 4.36 -13.92
C PRO A 106 9.27 3.93 -15.31
N ILE A 107 8.90 2.72 -15.69
CA ILE A 107 9.14 2.22 -17.05
C ILE A 107 7.82 2.33 -17.80
N ILE A 108 7.87 3.04 -18.93
CA ILE A 108 6.75 3.13 -19.85
C ILE A 108 6.77 1.84 -20.67
N PRO A 109 5.80 0.91 -20.50
CA PRO A 109 5.76 -0.31 -21.27
C PRO A 109 5.52 0.00 -22.74
N THR A 110 6.23 -0.72 -23.59
CA THR A 110 5.99 -0.77 -25.03
C THR A 110 4.61 -1.37 -25.31
N LYS A 111 4.12 -1.23 -26.55
CA LYS A 111 2.82 -1.79 -26.96
C LYS A 111 2.73 -3.31 -26.72
N GLU A 112 3.85 -4.02 -26.90
CA GLU A 112 3.95 -5.48 -26.72
C GLU A 112 3.95 -5.87 -25.23
N GLU A 113 4.58 -5.08 -24.36
CA GLU A 113 4.66 -5.35 -22.91
C GLU A 113 3.35 -5.02 -22.16
N ARG A 114 2.48 -4.18 -22.74
CA ARG A 114 1.23 -3.75 -22.08
C ARG A 114 0.37 -4.92 -21.61
N GLY A 115 0.29 -6.00 -22.38
CA GLY A 115 -0.47 -7.19 -21.99
C GLY A 115 0.05 -7.80 -20.69
N THR A 116 1.37 -7.92 -20.54
CA THR A 116 2.02 -8.44 -19.33
C THR A 116 1.82 -7.50 -18.14
N VAL A 117 1.89 -6.19 -18.34
CA VAL A 117 1.62 -5.21 -17.28
C VAL A 117 0.18 -5.30 -16.77
N VAL A 118 -0.79 -5.41 -17.68
CA VAL A 118 -2.21 -5.62 -17.34
C VAL A 118 -2.38 -6.87 -16.47
N GLN A 119 -1.74 -7.98 -16.83
CA GLN A 119 -1.80 -9.23 -16.06
C GLN A 119 -1.23 -9.10 -14.64
N LYS A 120 -0.21 -8.27 -14.44
CA LYS A 120 0.33 -7.99 -13.11
C LYS A 120 -0.63 -7.13 -12.28
N PHE A 121 -1.29 -6.14 -12.90
CA PHE A 121 -2.32 -5.36 -12.21
C PHE A 121 -3.52 -6.25 -11.83
N TYR A 122 -3.87 -7.25 -12.64
CA TYR A 122 -4.88 -8.25 -12.23
C TYR A 122 -4.51 -8.99 -10.96
N LYS A 123 -3.27 -9.48 -10.87
CA LYS A 123 -2.79 -10.18 -9.67
C LYS A 123 -2.72 -9.24 -8.46
N LEU A 124 -2.34 -7.98 -8.66
CA LEU A 124 -2.35 -6.97 -7.61
C LEU A 124 -3.76 -6.78 -7.04
N TYR A 125 -4.76 -6.52 -7.89
CA TYR A 125 -6.12 -6.28 -7.42
C TYR A 125 -6.79 -7.52 -6.82
N GLU A 126 -6.45 -8.72 -7.34
CA GLU A 126 -6.82 -9.98 -6.70
C GLU A 126 -6.24 -10.07 -5.28
N SER A 127 -4.95 -9.80 -5.11
CA SER A 127 -4.27 -9.84 -3.81
C SER A 127 -4.85 -8.81 -2.84
N LEU A 128 -5.13 -7.59 -3.30
CA LEU A 128 -5.79 -6.55 -2.50
C LEU A 128 -7.21 -6.95 -2.09
N SER A 129 -7.99 -7.54 -3.00
CA SER A 129 -9.34 -8.01 -2.68
C SER A 129 -9.34 -9.13 -1.64
N HIS A 130 -8.35 -10.02 -1.70
CA HIS A 130 -8.17 -11.09 -0.73
C HIS A 130 -7.79 -10.52 0.64
N TYR A 131 -6.83 -9.59 0.68
CA TYR A 131 -6.43 -8.88 1.89
C TYR A 131 -7.62 -8.25 2.62
N TYR A 132 -8.47 -7.49 1.93
CA TYR A 132 -9.63 -6.87 2.58
C TYR A 132 -10.72 -7.87 3.01
N LEU A 133 -10.87 -8.98 2.29
CA LEU A 133 -11.75 -10.07 2.71
C LEU A 133 -11.28 -10.72 4.01
N ASP A 134 -9.98 -10.98 4.13
CA ASP A 134 -9.41 -11.55 5.35
C ASP A 134 -9.52 -10.57 6.53
N LYS A 135 -9.35 -9.27 6.30
CA LYS A 135 -9.60 -8.24 7.33
C LYS A 135 -11.06 -8.16 7.75
N LEU A 136 -12.02 -8.43 6.86
CA LEU A 136 -13.44 -8.52 7.24
C LEU A 136 -13.70 -9.72 8.17
N ARG A 137 -13.11 -10.86 7.85
CA ARG A 137 -13.29 -12.13 8.60
C ARG A 137 -12.59 -12.11 9.95
N ASN A 138 -11.31 -11.75 9.93
CA ASN A 138 -10.41 -11.87 11.08
C ASN A 138 -10.38 -10.58 11.93
N GLY A 139 -10.81 -9.45 11.35
CA GLY A 139 -10.67 -8.14 11.97
C GLY A 139 -9.22 -7.65 11.96
N GLY A 140 -8.93 -6.69 12.85
CA GLY A 140 -7.61 -6.04 12.94
C GLY A 140 -7.53 -4.77 12.10
N ALA A 141 -6.40 -4.07 12.24
CA ALA A 141 -6.12 -2.87 11.46
C ALA A 141 -5.77 -3.22 10.01
N PHE A 142 -5.96 -2.26 9.13
CA PHE A 142 -5.67 -2.38 7.72
C PHE A 142 -5.27 -1.03 7.11
N LEU A 143 -4.43 -1.10 6.08
CA LEU A 143 -4.12 0.02 5.21
C LEU A 143 -5.34 0.41 4.35
N THR A 144 -5.71 1.69 4.34
CA THR A 144 -6.93 2.17 3.64
C THR A 144 -6.69 2.77 2.27
N ASP A 145 -5.46 3.23 2.00
CA ASP A 145 -5.12 4.01 0.81
C ASP A 145 -3.99 3.31 0.02
N ILE A 146 -4.31 2.14 -0.53
CA ILE A 146 -3.38 1.33 -1.34
C ILE A 146 -4.08 0.72 -2.57
N ASN A 147 -5.26 1.23 -2.93
CA ASN A 147 -6.13 0.68 -3.97
C ASN A 147 -6.09 1.48 -5.28
N GLY A 148 -5.36 2.60 -5.32
CA GLY A 148 -5.19 3.44 -6.49
C GLY A 148 -4.04 2.98 -7.37
N SER A 149 -4.27 2.82 -8.67
CA SER A 149 -3.26 2.41 -9.64
C SER A 149 -2.02 3.34 -9.67
N THR A 150 -2.20 4.63 -9.38
CA THR A 150 -1.14 5.65 -9.33
C THR A 150 -0.17 5.50 -8.17
N GLN A 151 -0.55 4.71 -7.15
CA GLN A 151 0.30 4.39 -5.99
C GLN A 151 1.32 3.30 -6.32
N TYR A 152 1.21 2.72 -7.51
CA TYR A 152 2.05 1.63 -7.97
C TYR A 152 2.91 2.03 -9.16
N ILE A 153 4.15 1.56 -9.17
CA ILE A 153 5.05 1.72 -10.31
C ILE A 153 5.37 0.33 -10.88
N TYR A 154 5.24 0.22 -12.20
CA TYR A 154 5.74 -0.91 -12.97
C TYR A 154 7.21 -0.70 -13.30
N ILE A 155 8.07 -1.67 -12.93
CA ILE A 155 9.49 -1.66 -13.28
C ILE A 155 10.06 -3.03 -13.66
N TYR A 156 11.17 -2.94 -14.39
CA TYR A 156 12.22 -3.95 -14.45
C TYR A 156 13.17 -3.73 -13.28
N ILE A 157 13.41 -4.74 -12.47
CA ILE A 157 14.40 -4.68 -11.42
C ILE A 157 15.80 -4.73 -12.05
N TYR A 158 16.51 -3.61 -12.04
CA TYR A 158 17.97 -3.57 -12.11
C TYR A 158 18.48 -3.31 -10.70
N ILE A 159 18.75 -4.36 -9.93
CA ILE A 159 19.33 -4.20 -8.59
C ILE A 159 20.70 -3.49 -8.70
N TYR A 160 20.81 -2.31 -8.09
CA TYR A 160 22.02 -1.51 -7.83
C TYR A 160 22.80 -0.91 -9.01
N GLY A 161 22.16 -0.41 -10.08
CA GLY A 161 22.86 0.43 -11.07
C GLY A 161 24.08 -0.22 -11.76
N LYS A 162 24.27 -1.52 -11.55
CA LYS A 162 25.22 -2.39 -12.24
C LYS A 162 24.37 -3.40 -12.99
N LYS A 163 24.59 -3.47 -14.29
CA LYS A 163 24.17 -4.61 -15.11
C LYS A 163 24.84 -5.84 -14.50
N LEU A 164 24.12 -6.61 -13.68
CA LEU A 164 24.57 -7.95 -13.36
C LEU A 164 24.62 -8.69 -14.69
N ALA A 165 25.82 -9.09 -15.08
CA ALA A 165 26.00 -10.16 -16.03
C ALA A 165 25.41 -11.41 -15.35
N GLY A 166 24.12 -11.64 -15.55
CA GLY A 166 23.34 -12.67 -14.88
C GLY A 166 21.86 -12.48 -15.18
N GLU A 167 21.31 -13.46 -15.86
CA GLU A 167 19.94 -13.57 -16.35
C GLU A 167 18.97 -13.67 -15.17
N ASP A 168 18.22 -12.62 -14.84
CA ASP A 168 16.90 -12.71 -14.20
C ASP A 168 16.23 -11.33 -14.23
N LYS A 169 15.55 -11.04 -15.35
CA LYS A 169 14.67 -9.88 -15.48
C LYS A 169 13.36 -10.20 -14.77
N GLU A 170 13.24 -9.86 -13.49
CA GLU A 170 11.95 -9.99 -12.81
C GLU A 170 11.16 -8.68 -12.93
N GLU A 171 10.10 -8.70 -13.74
CA GLU A 171 9.14 -7.60 -13.84
C GLU A 171 8.22 -7.61 -12.60
N LYS A 172 8.03 -6.46 -11.93
CA LYS A 172 7.12 -6.36 -10.78
C LYS A 172 6.34 -5.06 -10.76
N ILE A 173 5.24 -5.08 -10.02
CA ILE A 173 4.49 -3.88 -9.62
C ILE A 173 4.83 -3.60 -8.15
N TYR A 174 5.30 -2.39 -7.88
CA TYR A 174 5.70 -1.96 -6.54
C TYR A 174 4.74 -0.93 -5.98
N LEU A 175 4.34 -1.09 -4.72
CA LEU A 175 3.68 -0.03 -3.95
C LEU A 175 4.72 1.01 -3.55
N VAL A 176 4.68 2.19 -4.16
CA VAL A 176 5.64 3.28 -3.87
C VAL A 176 5.09 4.29 -2.89
N ASP A 177 3.80 4.23 -2.62
CA ASP A 177 3.17 5.04 -1.60
C ASP A 177 3.58 4.51 -0.21
N ALA A 178 4.20 5.40 0.57
CA ALA A 178 4.76 5.10 1.89
C ALA A 178 3.96 5.78 3.01
N ASP A 179 2.84 6.41 2.65
CA ASP A 179 2.01 7.11 3.60
C ASP A 179 1.19 6.07 4.40
N ILE A 180 1.31 6.13 5.72
CA ILE A 180 0.76 5.12 6.62
C ILE A 180 -0.69 5.47 6.91
N TYR A 181 -1.65 5.09 6.04
CA TYR A 181 -3.09 5.32 6.23
C TYR A 181 -3.81 4.13 6.87
N LEU A 182 -4.22 4.25 8.13
CA LEU A 182 -4.74 3.14 8.95
C LEU A 182 -6.21 3.32 9.36
N ASP A 183 -6.93 2.20 9.40
CA ASP A 183 -8.25 2.05 10.03
C ASP A 183 -8.38 0.63 10.61
N ASP A 184 -9.23 0.40 11.60
CA ASP A 184 -9.54 -0.92 12.17
C ASP A 184 -11.06 -1.15 12.32
N ARG A 185 -11.86 -0.17 11.90
CA ARG A 185 -13.31 -0.25 11.93
C ARG A 185 -13.75 -1.06 10.74
N GLN A 186 -14.31 -2.24 11.00
CA GLN A 186 -14.78 -3.13 9.94
C GLN A 186 -15.81 -2.49 9.00
N LYS A 187 -16.61 -1.52 9.49
CA LYS A 187 -17.53 -0.76 8.62
C LYS A 187 -16.79 0.08 7.56
N SER A 188 -15.56 0.53 7.83
CA SER A 188 -14.76 1.27 6.87
C SER A 188 -14.28 0.41 5.70
N LEU A 189 -14.16 -0.92 5.87
CA LEU A 189 -13.72 -1.83 4.80
C LEU A 189 -14.63 -1.75 3.56
N LEU A 190 -15.94 -1.55 3.74
CA LEU A 190 -16.87 -1.38 2.61
C LEU A 190 -16.48 -0.19 1.73
N THR A 191 -16.00 0.90 2.33
CA THR A 191 -15.52 2.07 1.59
C THR A 191 -14.27 1.73 0.78
N VAL A 192 -13.34 0.99 1.37
CA VAL A 192 -12.08 0.62 0.72
C VAL A 192 -12.31 -0.37 -0.43
N VAL A 193 -13.17 -1.37 -0.23
CA VAL A 193 -13.56 -2.33 -1.28
C VAL A 193 -14.36 -1.66 -2.39
N TYR A 194 -15.23 -0.71 -2.06
CA TYR A 194 -15.90 0.14 -3.05
C TYR A 194 -14.89 0.87 -3.94
N TRP A 195 -13.87 1.49 -3.35
CA TRP A 195 -12.82 2.17 -4.10
C TRP A 195 -11.96 1.21 -4.90
N LEU A 196 -11.63 0.04 -4.36
CA LEU A 196 -10.92 -1.03 -5.07
C LEU A 196 -11.68 -1.44 -6.35
N ALA A 197 -12.98 -1.72 -6.24
CA ALA A 197 -13.83 -2.08 -7.37
C ALA A 197 -13.94 -0.95 -8.40
N ARG A 198 -14.01 0.30 -7.94
CA ARG A 198 -14.02 1.47 -8.82
C ARG A 198 -12.70 1.59 -9.57
N HIS A 199 -11.57 1.45 -8.88
CA HIS A 199 -10.23 1.52 -9.47
C HIS A 199 -9.92 0.31 -10.34
N SER A 200 -10.57 -0.84 -10.18
CA SER A 200 -10.38 -1.99 -11.08
C SER A 200 -11.36 -2.03 -12.25
N SER A 201 -12.39 -1.16 -12.27
CA SER A 201 -13.48 -1.22 -13.25
C SER A 201 -13.07 -1.03 -14.71
N GLY A 202 -11.90 -0.45 -14.98
CA GLY A 202 -11.33 -0.28 -16.32
C GLY A 202 -10.46 -1.43 -16.82
N ILE A 203 -10.41 -2.57 -16.12
CA ILE A 203 -9.67 -3.76 -16.57
C ILE A 203 -10.65 -4.92 -16.76
N ASP A 204 -10.50 -5.68 -17.86
CA ASP A 204 -11.35 -6.86 -18.12
C ASP A 204 -11.34 -7.76 -16.88
N LYS A 205 -12.53 -8.08 -16.38
CA LYS A 205 -12.71 -8.49 -14.99
C LYS A 205 -11.93 -9.76 -14.67
N ASN A 206 -10.90 -9.65 -13.82
CA ASN A 206 -10.28 -10.81 -13.19
C ASN A 206 -11.34 -11.54 -12.34
N SER A 207 -11.68 -12.76 -12.72
CA SER A 207 -12.73 -13.57 -12.09
C SER A 207 -12.49 -13.79 -10.59
N HIS A 208 -11.23 -13.95 -10.16
CA HIS A 208 -10.89 -14.19 -8.76
C HIS A 208 -11.12 -12.96 -7.89
N MET A 209 -10.72 -11.77 -8.37
CA MET A 209 -11.00 -10.51 -7.68
C MET A 209 -12.51 -10.28 -7.54
N ILE A 210 -13.28 -10.52 -8.62
CA ILE A 210 -14.74 -10.41 -8.58
C ILE A 210 -15.33 -11.38 -7.55
N GLU A 211 -14.83 -12.61 -7.50
CA GLU A 211 -15.29 -13.61 -6.54
C GLU A 211 -15.01 -13.18 -5.09
N ASN A 212 -13.80 -12.69 -4.80
CA ASN A 212 -13.47 -12.15 -3.48
C ASN A 212 -14.40 -10.99 -3.09
N ILE A 213 -14.73 -10.08 -4.02
CA ILE A 213 -15.66 -8.97 -3.75
C ILE A 213 -17.09 -9.48 -3.54
N LYS A 214 -17.55 -10.50 -4.27
CA LYS A 214 -18.88 -11.13 -4.04
C LYS A 214 -18.97 -11.71 -2.64
N ILE A 215 -17.96 -12.49 -2.24
CA ILE A 215 -17.89 -13.11 -0.92
C ILE A 215 -17.85 -12.01 0.15
N PHE A 216 -17.00 -10.98 -0.04
CA PHE A 216 -16.94 -9.83 0.86
C PHE A 216 -18.31 -9.17 1.04
N VAL A 217 -19.02 -8.88 -0.04
CA VAL A 217 -20.34 -8.22 0.01
C VAL A 217 -21.34 -9.08 0.78
N SER A 218 -21.39 -10.39 0.51
CA SER A 218 -22.28 -11.32 1.22
C SER A 218 -22.00 -11.32 2.72
N GLU A 219 -20.75 -11.57 3.12
CA GLU A 219 -20.35 -11.64 4.53
C GLU A 219 -20.53 -10.29 5.24
N TYR A 220 -20.27 -9.17 4.55
CA TYR A 220 -20.48 -7.83 5.12
C TYR A 220 -21.96 -7.59 5.43
N GLN A 221 -22.87 -7.98 4.53
CA GLN A 221 -24.32 -7.82 4.74
C GLN A 221 -24.86 -8.71 5.85
N GLU A 222 -24.31 -9.92 6.01
CA GLU A 222 -24.62 -10.81 7.13
C GLU A 222 -24.16 -10.21 8.46
N LYS A 223 -22.94 -9.66 8.49
CA LYS A 223 -22.34 -9.07 9.70
C LYS A 223 -22.99 -7.75 10.12
N PHE A 224 -23.46 -6.96 9.15
CA PHE A 224 -24.04 -5.64 9.39
C PHE A 224 -25.48 -5.57 8.88
N THR A 225 -26.46 -5.92 9.72
CA THR A 225 -27.87 -6.00 9.32
C THR A 225 -28.55 -4.63 9.13
N GLN A 226 -28.03 -3.56 9.73
CA GLN A 226 -28.55 -2.20 9.61
C GLN A 226 -27.61 -1.33 8.76
N ILE A 227 -27.84 -1.32 7.45
CA ILE A 227 -27.03 -0.55 6.49
C ILE A 227 -27.82 0.63 5.93
N GLY A 228 -27.42 1.83 6.33
CA GLY A 228 -28.05 3.09 5.93
C GLY A 228 -27.09 4.03 5.20
N GLY A 229 -27.63 5.17 4.73
CA GLY A 229 -26.84 6.28 4.19
C GLY A 229 -25.89 5.91 3.05
N LYS A 230 -24.64 6.39 3.14
CA LYS A 230 -23.60 6.19 2.13
C LYS A 230 -23.22 4.73 1.94
N ASP A 231 -23.29 3.91 2.99
CA ASP A 231 -22.93 2.48 2.91
C ASP A 231 -23.93 1.70 2.08
N LYS A 232 -25.23 2.02 2.20
CA LYS A 232 -26.26 1.44 1.34
C LYS A 232 -26.03 1.79 -0.13
N GLN A 233 -25.65 3.04 -0.42
CA GLN A 233 -25.32 3.46 -1.79
C GLN A 233 -24.10 2.73 -2.34
N ARG A 234 -23.04 2.55 -1.54
CA ARG A 234 -21.84 1.79 -1.93
C ARG A 234 -22.15 0.34 -2.26
N LEU A 235 -22.97 -0.33 -1.45
CA LEU A 235 -23.42 -1.70 -1.75
C LEU A 235 -24.22 -1.79 -3.05
N ILE A 236 -25.09 -0.83 -3.32
CA ILE A 236 -25.83 -0.78 -4.60
C ILE A 236 -24.84 -0.68 -5.77
N GLN A 237 -23.83 0.18 -5.68
CA GLN A 237 -22.83 0.34 -6.74
C GLN A 237 -21.94 -0.90 -6.90
N LEU A 238 -21.53 -1.54 -5.79
CA LEU A 238 -20.82 -2.81 -5.82
C LEU A 238 -21.65 -3.91 -6.48
N ASN A 239 -22.93 -4.03 -6.15
CA ASN A 239 -23.81 -5.03 -6.78
C ASN A 239 -24.01 -4.78 -8.29
N LYS A 240 -24.07 -3.52 -8.73
CA LYS A 240 -24.06 -3.17 -10.15
C LYS A 240 -22.78 -3.64 -10.84
N TYR A 241 -21.63 -3.34 -10.24
CA TYR A 241 -20.33 -3.77 -10.72
C TYR A 241 -20.21 -5.29 -10.83
N LEU A 242 -20.66 -6.02 -9.81
CA LEU A 242 -20.67 -7.48 -9.78
C LEU A 242 -21.62 -8.09 -10.83
N SER A 243 -22.62 -7.33 -11.27
CA SER A 243 -23.62 -7.73 -12.28
C SER A 243 -23.28 -7.21 -13.68
N GLU A 244 -22.01 -6.88 -13.95
CA GLU A 244 -21.56 -6.43 -15.28
C GLU A 244 -22.12 -5.09 -15.77
N GLN A 245 -22.68 -4.31 -14.86
CA GLN A 245 -23.05 -2.93 -15.15
C GLN A 245 -21.86 -1.98 -14.92
N GLU A 246 -21.83 -0.89 -15.68
CA GLU A 246 -20.80 0.15 -15.55
C GLU A 246 -20.82 0.83 -14.18
N PHE A 247 -19.62 1.17 -13.71
CA PHE A 247 -19.39 1.79 -12.41
C PHE A 247 -19.61 3.32 -12.44
N GLY A 248 -20.82 3.77 -12.78
CA GLY A 248 -21.14 5.20 -12.86
C GLY A 248 -20.27 5.98 -13.88
N ALA A 249 -20.48 7.30 -13.95
CA ALA A 249 -19.98 8.14 -15.06
C ALA A 249 -18.50 8.55 -14.99
N GLU A 250 -17.78 8.22 -13.92
CA GLU A 250 -16.43 8.76 -13.67
C GLU A 250 -15.47 7.61 -13.29
N ILE A 251 -15.06 6.86 -14.31
CA ILE A 251 -14.11 5.76 -14.18
C ILE A 251 -12.71 6.35 -14.03
N LEU A 252 -12.04 6.07 -12.90
CA LEU A 252 -10.63 6.39 -12.74
C LEU A 252 -9.79 5.32 -13.47
N PRO A 253 -8.67 5.68 -14.12
CA PRO A 253 -7.89 4.74 -14.90
C PRO A 253 -7.34 3.64 -14.00
N ALA A 254 -7.76 2.42 -14.28
CA ALA A 254 -7.43 1.24 -13.50
C ALA A 254 -5.98 0.77 -13.65
N ILE A 255 -5.38 1.19 -14.75
CA ILE A 255 -3.97 1.04 -15.07
C ILE A 255 -3.44 2.47 -15.28
N PRO A 256 -2.26 2.82 -14.76
CA PRO A 256 -1.69 4.15 -14.99
C PRO A 256 -1.63 4.44 -16.50
N THR A 257 -2.00 5.65 -16.89
CA THR A 257 -1.84 6.06 -18.27
C THR A 257 -0.35 6.18 -18.58
N PHE A 258 0.13 5.35 -19.50
CA PHE A 258 1.55 5.31 -19.90
C PHE A 258 1.93 6.45 -20.86
N GLU A 259 1.02 7.38 -21.13
CA GLU A 259 1.25 8.52 -22.00
C GLU A 259 1.98 9.64 -21.24
N LYS A 260 3.00 10.23 -21.87
CA LYS A 260 3.58 11.48 -21.37
C LYS A 260 2.49 12.55 -21.45
N LYS A 261 2.09 13.09 -20.30
CA LYS A 261 1.35 14.36 -20.27
C LYS A 261 2.20 15.38 -21.02
N LYS A 262 1.64 15.92 -22.11
CA LYS A 262 2.23 17.02 -22.89
C LYS A 262 2.16 18.31 -22.11
#